data_AF-A0A212J5K3-F1
#
_entry.id   AF-A0A212J5K3-F1
#
_cell.length_a   1.000
_cell.length_b   1.000
_cell.length_c   1.000
_cell.angle_alpha   90.00
_cell.angle_beta   90.00
_cell.angle_gamma   90.00
#
_symmetry.space_group_name_H-M   'P 1'
#
loop_
_entity.id
_entity.type
_entity.pdbx_description
1 polymer ?
#
loop_
_entity_poly.entity_id
_entity_poly.type
_entity_poly.pdbx_seq_one_letter_code
_entity_poly.pdbx_strand_id
1 'polypeptide(L)'
;MKLFKFTFIISISLAIGLISCNNKNKQTSEPTPSDKGFNDEEIANNFDLNKGLLIDLMMDIPSAVYTVEGKGQYSILYVPKTDEGILKYKDFEKKNNIQLIKDSLGNLFYDDETAKNIDEILRKDLDIKDFCLFGRYIPAQYLIADTLSAKGDYSVTIPYEMLIYKREGQKWSQLKQVVVSDIMNYDYYETLSTYQKLMENKED
;
A
#
# COMPACT_ATOMS: atom_id res chain seq x y z
N MET A 1 -19.04 -23.53 0.33
CA MET A 1 -18.21 -22.87 1.36
C MET A 1 -17.10 -23.84 1.75
N LYS A 2 -15.89 -23.62 1.27
CA LYS A 2 -14.70 -24.38 1.72
C LYS A 2 -13.66 -23.36 2.15
N LEU A 3 -13.34 -23.38 3.46
CA LEU A 3 -12.26 -22.60 4.04
C LEU A 3 -10.93 -23.01 3.37
N PHE A 4 -10.23 -22.06 2.78
CA PHE A 4 -8.86 -22.26 2.31
C PHE A 4 -7.91 -22.06 3.49
N LYS A 5 -7.16 -23.11 3.83
CA LYS A 5 -6.05 -23.05 4.78
C LYS A 5 -4.80 -22.63 4.01
N PHE A 6 -4.32 -21.41 4.27
CA PHE A 6 -2.99 -20.97 3.86
C PHE A 6 -1.95 -21.61 4.79
N THR A 7 -1.03 -22.37 4.23
CA THR A 7 0.18 -22.79 4.95
C THR A 7 1.36 -22.16 4.23
N PHE A 8 1.95 -21.13 4.83
CA PHE A 8 3.21 -20.55 4.35
C PHE A 8 4.34 -21.04 5.25
N ILE A 9 5.43 -21.51 4.65
CA ILE A 9 6.56 -22.13 5.34
C ILE A 9 7.40 -21.04 6.01
N ILE A 10 7.42 -21.04 7.34
CA ILE A 10 8.26 -20.16 8.15
C ILE A 10 9.66 -20.79 8.28
N SER A 11 10.69 -20.17 7.69
CA SER A 11 12.07 -20.57 7.94
C SER A 11 12.61 -19.78 9.13
N ILE A 12 12.53 -20.37 10.33
CA ILE A 12 13.11 -19.82 11.57
C ILE A 12 14.60 -20.14 11.59
N SER A 13 15.45 -19.14 11.38
CA SER A 13 16.88 -19.25 11.67
C SER A 13 17.16 -18.63 13.05
N LEU A 14 17.31 -19.49 14.04
CA LEU A 14 17.68 -19.14 15.42
C LEU A 14 19.22 -18.96 15.48
N ALA A 15 19.70 -17.71 15.55
CA ALA A 15 21.10 -17.43 15.85
C ALA A 15 21.22 -16.90 17.28
N ILE A 16 21.60 -17.79 18.20
CA ILE A 16 22.00 -17.43 19.57
C ILE A 16 23.48 -17.07 19.51
N GLY A 17 23.80 -15.80 19.73
CA GLY A 17 25.16 -15.30 19.95
C GLY A 17 25.23 -14.57 21.28
N LEU A 18 25.94 -15.17 22.24
CA LEU A 18 26.15 -14.63 23.58
C LEU A 18 27.07 -13.40 23.55
N ILE A 19 26.71 -12.41 24.36
CA ILE A 19 27.46 -11.18 24.65
C ILE A 19 28.72 -11.52 25.45
N SER A 20 29.86 -10.88 25.13
CA SER A 20 30.90 -10.59 26.11
C SER A 20 31.50 -9.20 25.85
N CYS A 21 31.38 -8.33 26.86
CA CYS A 21 31.83 -6.95 26.87
C CYS A 21 33.31 -6.85 27.29
N ASN A 22 34.13 -6.09 26.54
CA ASN A 22 35.02 -5.06 27.12
C ASN A 22 35.78 -4.31 26.02
N ASN A 23 35.51 -3.01 25.85
CA ASN A 23 36.48 -1.96 26.21
C ASN A 23 35.94 -0.57 25.88
N LYS A 24 36.08 0.32 26.87
CA LYS A 24 35.95 1.77 26.70
C LYS A 24 37.08 2.25 25.79
N ASN A 25 36.72 2.86 24.67
CA ASN A 25 37.50 3.95 24.10
C ASN A 25 36.53 5.00 23.54
N LYS A 26 36.65 6.22 24.06
CA LYS A 26 36.02 7.42 23.51
C LYS A 26 36.55 7.62 22.10
N GLN A 27 35.76 7.24 21.12
CA GLN A 27 35.88 7.73 19.76
C GLN A 27 34.67 8.63 19.54
N THR A 28 34.95 9.90 19.23
CA THR A 28 33.99 10.87 18.75
C THR A 28 33.34 10.26 17.50
N SER A 29 32.20 9.62 17.68
CA SER A 29 31.38 9.14 16.59
C SER A 29 30.86 10.38 15.88
N GLU A 30 31.29 10.55 14.62
CA GLU A 30 30.54 11.34 13.65
C GLU A 30 29.05 10.95 13.78
N PRO A 31 28.13 11.92 13.67
CA PRO A 31 26.71 11.61 13.78
C PRO A 31 26.36 10.58 12.71
N THR A 32 26.02 9.38 13.15
CA THR A 32 25.32 8.38 12.35
C THR A 32 24.14 9.09 11.67
N PRO A 33 23.95 8.99 10.35
CA PRO A 33 22.77 9.55 9.70
C PRO A 33 21.57 8.63 10.01
N SER A 34 21.11 8.66 11.26
CA SER A 34 19.93 7.95 11.71
C SER A 34 19.14 8.87 12.65
N ASP A 35 18.68 10.00 12.10
CA ASP A 35 17.71 10.89 12.75
C ASP A 35 17.04 11.86 11.77
N LYS A 36 16.85 11.44 10.51
CA LYS A 36 15.88 12.11 9.64
C LYS A 36 14.57 11.35 9.77
N GLY A 37 13.73 11.80 10.70
CA GLY A 37 12.31 11.45 10.69
C GLY A 37 11.72 11.66 9.28
N PHE A 38 10.69 10.90 8.95
CA PHE A 38 9.99 11.01 7.67
C PHE A 38 9.68 12.47 7.37
N ASN A 39 10.17 12.98 6.23
CA ASN A 39 9.84 14.32 5.81
C ASN A 39 8.45 14.31 5.18
N ASP A 40 7.43 14.60 5.98
CA ASP A 40 6.02 14.58 5.57
C ASP A 40 5.75 15.39 4.30
N GLU A 41 6.41 16.55 4.14
CA GLU A 41 6.25 17.38 2.95
C GLU A 41 6.84 16.70 1.72
N GLU A 42 8.01 16.07 1.86
CA GLU A 42 8.63 15.32 0.77
C GLU A 42 7.76 14.13 0.33
N ILE A 43 7.21 13.39 1.29
CA ILE A 43 6.31 12.26 1.02
C ILE A 43 5.03 12.76 0.35
N ALA A 44 4.39 13.77 0.93
CA ALA A 44 3.17 14.40 0.39
C ALA A 44 3.33 14.84 -1.07
N ASN A 45 4.50 15.37 -1.42
CA ASN A 45 4.81 15.84 -2.78
C ASN A 45 4.99 14.71 -3.81
N ASN A 46 5.21 13.47 -3.38
CA ASN A 46 5.34 12.32 -4.28
C ASN A 46 4.00 11.62 -4.59
N PHE A 47 2.89 12.01 -3.95
CA PHE A 47 1.56 11.51 -4.31
C PHE A 47 1.09 12.08 -5.66
N ASP A 48 1.30 11.31 -6.73
CA ASP A 48 1.00 11.65 -8.11
C ASP A 48 -0.34 11.04 -8.59
N LEU A 49 -1.32 11.90 -8.87
CA LEU A 49 -2.65 11.52 -9.35
C LEU A 49 -2.67 11.10 -10.84
N ASN A 50 -1.55 11.25 -11.55
CA ASN A 50 -1.42 10.83 -12.95
C ASN A 50 -0.92 9.39 -13.10
N LYS A 51 -0.62 8.71 -11.99
CA LYS A 51 -0.22 7.30 -12.00
C LYS A 51 -1.39 6.42 -12.44
N GLY A 52 -1.06 5.36 -13.18
CA GLY A 52 -2.03 4.42 -13.72
C GLY A 52 -2.96 3.89 -12.64
N LEU A 53 -4.26 3.90 -12.94
CA LEU A 53 -5.31 3.43 -12.07
C LEU A 53 -5.63 1.97 -12.36
N LEU A 54 -5.91 1.25 -11.28
CA LEU A 54 -6.43 -0.10 -11.27
C LEU A 54 -7.67 -0.13 -10.40
N ILE A 55 -8.36 -1.27 -10.37
CA ILE A 55 -9.27 -1.57 -9.28
C ILE A 55 -8.49 -2.29 -8.19
N ASP A 56 -8.63 -1.82 -6.97
CA ASP A 56 -8.12 -2.52 -5.80
C ASP A 56 -8.94 -3.80 -5.57
N LEU A 57 -8.30 -4.96 -5.71
CA LEU A 57 -8.97 -6.27 -5.66
C LEU A 57 -9.53 -6.61 -4.27
N MET A 58 -9.10 -5.93 -3.22
CA MET A 58 -9.60 -6.14 -1.86
C MET A 58 -10.74 -5.18 -1.52
N MET A 59 -10.75 -3.99 -2.14
CA MET A 59 -11.69 -2.91 -1.81
C MET A 59 -12.73 -2.60 -2.89
N ASP A 60 -12.60 -3.13 -4.11
CA ASP A 60 -13.45 -2.83 -5.26
C ASP A 60 -13.55 -1.32 -5.58
N ILE A 61 -12.45 -0.57 -5.45
CA ILE A 61 -12.38 0.87 -5.74
C ILE A 61 -11.21 1.20 -6.65
N PRO A 62 -11.25 2.35 -7.37
CA PRO A 62 -10.08 2.81 -8.10
C PRO A 62 -8.91 3.10 -7.15
N SER A 63 -7.73 2.64 -7.53
CA SER A 63 -6.50 2.92 -6.81
C SER A 63 -5.31 3.05 -7.76
N ALA A 64 -4.26 3.72 -7.31
CA ALA A 64 -2.94 3.67 -7.93
C ALA A 64 -1.94 3.10 -6.92
N VAL A 65 -1.01 2.27 -7.36
CA VAL A 65 0.11 1.77 -6.55
C VAL A 65 1.38 1.87 -7.38
N TYR A 66 2.44 2.43 -6.81
CA TYR A 66 3.72 2.60 -7.49
C TYR A 66 4.84 2.77 -6.47
N THR A 67 6.07 2.51 -6.90
CA THR A 67 7.26 2.72 -6.08
C THR A 67 8.05 3.91 -6.61
N VAL A 68 8.74 4.60 -5.70
CA VAL A 68 9.75 5.60 -6.02
C VAL A 68 11.07 5.06 -5.46
N GLU A 69 12.03 4.83 -6.35
CA GLU A 69 13.31 4.21 -6.02
C GLU A 69 14.00 4.93 -4.85
N GLY A 70 14.49 4.14 -3.89
CA GLY A 70 15.14 4.65 -2.68
C GLY A 70 14.22 5.37 -1.68
N LYS A 71 12.95 5.64 -2.02
CA LYS A 71 11.99 6.31 -1.13
C LYS A 71 11.01 5.34 -0.51
N GLY A 72 10.22 4.65 -1.32
CA GLY A 72 9.20 3.73 -0.82
C GLY A 72 8.07 3.46 -1.81
N GLN A 73 7.03 2.79 -1.32
CA GLN A 73 5.81 2.49 -2.04
C GLN A 73 4.75 3.51 -1.69
N TYR A 74 4.08 4.00 -2.72
CA TYR A 74 2.97 4.93 -2.63
C TYR A 74 1.73 4.26 -3.18
N SER A 75 0.62 4.44 -2.47
CA SER A 75 -0.71 4.08 -2.98
C SER A 75 -1.65 5.26 -2.83
N ILE A 76 -2.54 5.44 -3.80
CA ILE A 76 -3.63 6.44 -3.74
C ILE A 76 -4.95 5.69 -3.87
N LEU A 77 -5.78 5.80 -2.85
CA LEU A 77 -7.12 5.20 -2.80
C LEU A 77 -8.17 6.24 -3.14
N TYR A 78 -9.01 5.95 -4.11
CA TYR A 78 -10.14 6.79 -4.51
C TYR A 78 -11.40 6.25 -3.82
N VAL A 79 -11.58 6.60 -2.54
CA VAL A 79 -12.69 6.09 -1.73
C VAL A 79 -13.97 6.85 -2.08
N PRO A 80 -15.01 6.22 -2.64
CA PRO A 80 -16.23 6.92 -3.04
C PRO A 80 -16.96 7.53 -1.84
N LYS A 81 -17.54 8.72 -2.02
CA LYS A 81 -18.29 9.42 -0.95
C LYS A 81 -19.71 8.92 -0.74
N THR A 82 -20.27 8.19 -1.68
CA THR A 82 -21.67 7.73 -1.64
C THR A 82 -21.77 6.25 -1.96
N ASP A 83 -22.87 5.63 -1.52
CA ASP A 83 -23.16 4.22 -1.79
C ASP A 83 -23.30 3.94 -3.28
N GLU A 84 -23.88 4.88 -4.06
CA GLU A 84 -23.94 4.76 -5.52
C GLU A 84 -22.53 4.74 -6.13
N GLY A 85 -21.62 5.56 -5.60
CA GLY A 85 -20.22 5.56 -6.00
C GLY A 85 -19.53 4.22 -5.71
N ILE A 86 -19.81 3.60 -4.57
CA ILE A 86 -19.29 2.26 -4.23
C ILE A 86 -19.85 1.22 -5.21
N LEU A 87 -21.17 1.24 -5.44
CA LEU A 87 -21.83 0.30 -6.35
C LEU A 87 -21.39 0.45 -7.81
N LYS A 88 -20.93 1.64 -8.23
CA LYS A 88 -20.35 1.87 -9.56
C LYS A 88 -19.17 0.94 -9.80
N TYR A 89 -18.25 0.85 -8.85
CA TYR A 89 -16.98 0.10 -8.98
C TYR A 89 -17.06 -1.35 -8.50
N LYS A 90 -18.05 -1.71 -7.70
CA LYS A 90 -18.27 -3.11 -7.32
C LYS A 90 -18.36 -4.07 -8.52
N ASP A 91 -17.70 -5.23 -8.45
CA ASP A 91 -17.64 -6.22 -9.52
C ASP A 91 -17.18 -5.63 -10.88
N PHE A 92 -16.25 -4.67 -10.85
CA PHE A 92 -15.80 -3.92 -12.03
C PHE A 92 -15.33 -4.85 -13.15
N GLU A 93 -14.58 -5.89 -12.83
CA GLU A 93 -14.02 -6.84 -13.79
C GLU A 93 -15.14 -7.53 -14.55
N LYS A 94 -16.16 -8.00 -13.81
CA LYS A 94 -17.32 -8.67 -14.40
C LYS A 94 -18.12 -7.74 -15.31
N LYS A 95 -18.32 -6.49 -14.90
CA LYS A 95 -19.05 -5.48 -15.70
C LYS A 95 -18.31 -5.13 -17.00
N ASN A 96 -16.98 -5.21 -17.00
CA ASN A 96 -16.13 -4.84 -18.13
C ASN A 96 -15.53 -6.04 -18.87
N ASN A 97 -15.96 -7.27 -18.56
CA ASN A 97 -15.44 -8.51 -19.13
C ASN A 97 -13.92 -8.67 -19.02
N ILE A 98 -13.36 -8.27 -17.87
CA ILE A 98 -11.94 -8.38 -17.57
C ILE A 98 -11.69 -9.71 -16.86
N GLN A 99 -10.66 -10.42 -17.30
CA GLN A 99 -10.24 -11.69 -16.70
C GLN A 99 -8.93 -11.50 -15.93
N LEU A 100 -8.93 -11.90 -14.66
CA LEU A 100 -7.74 -11.92 -13.82
C LEU A 100 -6.83 -13.10 -14.19
N ILE A 101 -5.52 -12.88 -14.11
CA ILE A 101 -4.53 -13.94 -14.20
C ILE A 101 -4.32 -14.52 -12.81
N LYS A 102 -4.14 -15.84 -12.76
CA LYS A 102 -3.82 -16.57 -11.54
C LYS A 102 -2.38 -17.08 -11.60
N ASP A 103 -1.56 -16.76 -10.61
CA ASP A 103 -0.21 -17.31 -10.50
C ASP A 103 -0.21 -18.77 -9.99
N SER A 104 0.98 -19.34 -9.84
CA SER A 104 1.16 -20.72 -9.35
C SER A 104 0.78 -20.90 -7.87
N LEU A 105 0.80 -19.82 -7.08
CA LEU A 105 0.41 -19.79 -5.67
C LEU A 105 -1.09 -19.54 -5.49
N GLY A 106 -1.75 -19.15 -6.58
CA GLY A 106 -3.17 -18.89 -6.67
C GLY A 106 -3.58 -17.44 -6.43
N ASN A 107 -2.62 -16.51 -6.40
CA ASN A 107 -2.89 -15.08 -6.32
C ASN A 107 -3.45 -14.58 -7.65
N LEU A 108 -4.38 -13.64 -7.56
CA LEU A 108 -5.00 -12.99 -8.72
C LEU A 108 -4.38 -11.63 -8.97
N PHE A 109 -4.10 -11.31 -10.22
CA PHE A 109 -3.51 -10.03 -10.63
C PHE A 109 -3.92 -9.65 -12.06
N TYR A 110 -3.72 -8.38 -12.41
CA TYR A 110 -3.82 -7.88 -13.78
C TYR A 110 -2.44 -7.91 -14.45
N ASP A 111 -2.37 -8.34 -15.71
CA ASP A 111 -1.18 -8.06 -16.53
C ASP A 111 -1.14 -6.59 -16.99
N ASP A 112 -0.05 -6.20 -17.67
CA ASP A 112 0.17 -4.80 -18.06
C ASP A 112 -0.86 -4.30 -19.08
N GLU A 113 -1.27 -5.16 -20.01
CA GLU A 113 -2.25 -4.80 -21.04
C GLU A 113 -3.62 -4.58 -20.40
N THR A 114 -4.02 -5.48 -19.50
CA THR A 114 -5.25 -5.36 -18.72
C THR A 114 -5.21 -4.14 -17.81
N ALA A 115 -4.09 -3.91 -17.11
CA ALA A 115 -3.87 -2.75 -16.26
C ALA A 115 -4.05 -1.44 -17.03
N LYS A 116 -3.46 -1.34 -18.23
CA LYS A 116 -3.60 -0.18 -19.10
C LYS A 116 -5.05 0.02 -19.56
N ASN A 117 -5.74 -1.05 -19.96
CA ASN A 117 -7.15 -0.96 -20.35
C ASN A 117 -8.04 -0.52 -19.18
N ILE A 118 -7.78 -1.00 -17.96
CA ILE A 118 -8.50 -0.56 -16.75
C ILE A 118 -8.29 0.94 -16.53
N ASP A 119 -7.06 1.44 -16.60
CA ASP A 119 -6.77 2.87 -16.46
C ASP A 119 -7.57 3.71 -17.47
N GLU A 120 -7.59 3.29 -18.74
CA GLU A 120 -8.35 3.97 -19.80
C GLU A 120 -9.86 3.97 -19.53
N ILE A 121 -10.43 2.88 -19.00
CA ILE A 121 -11.85 2.81 -18.64
C ILE A 121 -12.14 3.73 -17.45
N LEU A 122 -11.33 3.66 -16.39
CA LEU A 122 -11.53 4.44 -15.18
C LEU A 122 -11.45 5.94 -15.46
N ARG A 123 -10.43 6.39 -16.21
CA ARG A 123 -10.20 7.82 -16.47
C ARG A 123 -11.28 8.49 -17.32
N LYS A 124 -12.08 7.75 -18.10
CA LYS A 124 -13.15 8.33 -18.92
C LYS A 124 -14.18 9.09 -18.09
N ASP A 125 -14.54 8.53 -16.94
CA ASP A 125 -15.65 9.02 -16.10
C ASP A 125 -15.23 9.25 -14.64
N LEU A 126 -13.94 9.50 -14.40
CA LEU A 126 -13.41 9.78 -13.06
C LEU A 126 -13.50 11.28 -12.76
N ASP A 127 -14.44 11.68 -11.91
CA ASP A 127 -14.39 13.00 -11.26
C ASP A 127 -13.83 12.84 -9.84
N ILE A 128 -12.64 13.41 -9.60
CA ILE A 128 -11.98 13.36 -8.29
C ILE A 128 -12.88 13.90 -7.16
N LYS A 129 -13.84 14.79 -7.47
CA LYS A 129 -14.77 15.34 -6.48
C LYS A 129 -15.70 14.29 -5.89
N ASP A 130 -15.93 13.18 -6.56
CA ASP A 130 -16.77 12.08 -6.09
C ASP A 130 -16.09 11.24 -4.99
N PHE A 131 -14.80 11.48 -4.75
CA PHE A 131 -13.96 10.67 -3.87
C PHE A 131 -13.38 11.46 -2.70
N CYS A 132 -13.14 10.75 -1.61
CA CYS A 132 -12.14 11.13 -0.61
C CYS A 132 -10.86 10.38 -0.95
N LEU A 133 -9.74 11.12 -1.13
CA LEU A 133 -8.48 10.49 -1.49
C LEU A 133 -7.64 10.22 -0.24
N PHE A 134 -7.18 8.98 -0.12
CA PHE A 134 -6.22 8.57 0.90
C PHE A 134 -4.91 8.14 0.24
N GLY A 135 -3.81 8.64 0.80
CA GLY A 135 -2.46 8.25 0.40
C GLY A 135 -1.92 7.26 1.41
N ARG A 136 -1.34 6.16 0.94
CA ARG A 136 -0.56 5.24 1.76
C ARG A 136 0.90 5.37 1.37
N TYR A 137 1.78 5.43 2.35
CA TYR A 137 3.21 5.42 2.13
C TYR A 137 3.87 4.36 3.00
N ILE A 138 4.62 3.46 2.38
CA ILE A 138 5.44 2.45 3.03
C ILE A 138 6.90 2.75 2.70
N PRO A 139 7.75 3.07 3.69
CA PRO A 139 9.17 3.37 3.47
C PRO A 139 9.93 2.24 2.79
N ALA A 140 10.91 2.59 1.95
CA ALA A 140 11.71 1.63 1.17
C ALA A 140 12.40 0.55 2.03
N GLN A 141 12.75 0.86 3.29
CA GLN A 141 13.37 -0.10 4.19
C GLN A 141 12.50 -1.34 4.51
N TYR A 142 11.18 -1.25 4.29
CA TYR A 142 10.25 -2.36 4.46
C TYR A 142 9.97 -3.13 3.16
N LEU A 143 10.51 -2.65 2.03
CA LEU A 143 10.30 -3.24 0.72
C LEU A 143 11.43 -4.21 0.37
N ILE A 144 11.06 -5.41 -0.07
CA ILE A 144 11.98 -6.39 -0.65
C ILE A 144 11.71 -6.45 -2.15
N ALA A 145 12.73 -6.16 -2.95
CA ALA A 145 12.66 -6.35 -4.39
C ALA A 145 12.36 -7.83 -4.70
N ASP A 146 11.31 -8.07 -5.46
CA ASP A 146 11.01 -9.37 -6.02
C ASP A 146 11.98 -9.65 -7.17
N THR A 147 13.07 -10.34 -6.83
CA THR A 147 14.11 -10.71 -7.79
C THR A 147 13.62 -11.70 -8.86
N LEU A 148 12.42 -12.27 -8.70
CA LEU A 148 11.81 -13.16 -9.68
C LEU A 148 10.87 -12.42 -10.64
N SER A 149 10.48 -11.17 -10.31
CA SER A 149 9.74 -10.31 -11.22
C SER A 149 10.69 -9.60 -12.18
N ALA A 150 10.44 -9.75 -13.48
CA ALA A 150 11.13 -8.98 -14.52
C ALA A 150 10.82 -7.47 -14.46
N LYS A 151 9.84 -7.05 -13.65
CA LYS A 151 9.33 -5.67 -13.56
C LYS A 151 9.90 -4.89 -12.38
N GLY A 152 10.75 -5.51 -11.55
CA GLY A 152 11.22 -4.88 -10.33
C GLY A 152 10.07 -4.63 -9.34
N ASP A 153 9.13 -5.58 -9.28
CA ASP A 153 8.05 -5.55 -8.29
C ASP A 153 8.64 -5.62 -6.88
N TYR A 154 7.96 -5.04 -5.90
CA TYR A 154 8.39 -5.07 -4.51
C TYR A 154 7.33 -5.79 -3.67
N SER A 155 7.77 -6.64 -2.76
CA SER A 155 6.97 -7.18 -1.68
C SER A 155 7.20 -6.39 -0.39
N VAL A 156 6.21 -6.36 0.49
CA VAL A 156 6.33 -5.72 1.80
C VAL A 156 6.60 -6.78 2.86
N THR A 157 7.54 -6.51 3.76
CA THR A 157 7.80 -7.36 4.93
C THR A 157 6.91 -6.98 6.10
N ILE A 158 6.33 -7.95 6.79
CA ILE A 158 5.66 -7.73 8.07
C ILE A 158 6.67 -8.06 9.20
N PRO A 159 6.84 -7.18 10.21
CA PRO A 159 6.12 -5.93 10.41
C PRO A 159 6.62 -4.77 9.55
N TYR A 160 5.72 -3.84 9.20
CA TYR A 160 6.09 -2.59 8.53
C TYR A 160 5.37 -1.37 9.14
N GLU A 161 5.96 -0.20 8.94
CA GLU A 161 5.31 1.07 9.20
C GLU A 161 4.65 1.60 7.92
N MET A 162 3.43 2.12 8.07
CA MET A 162 2.71 2.80 7.02
C MET A 162 2.21 4.15 7.50
N LEU A 163 2.45 5.18 6.69
CA LEU A 163 1.89 6.51 6.89
C LEU A 163 0.64 6.65 6.02
N ILE A 164 -0.47 7.06 6.64
CA ILE A 164 -1.74 7.32 5.98
C ILE A 164 -1.92 8.83 5.89
N TYR A 165 -2.17 9.33 4.69
CA TYR A 165 -2.43 10.73 4.38
C TYR A 165 -3.87 10.89 3.86
N LYS A 166 -4.45 12.06 4.07
CA LYS A 166 -5.73 12.46 3.48
C LYS A 166 -5.53 13.68 2.60
N ARG A 167 -6.20 13.70 1.44
CA ARG A 167 -6.20 14.87 0.55
C ARG A 167 -7.38 15.79 0.86
N GLU A 168 -7.09 17.06 1.07
CA GLU A 168 -8.08 18.12 1.16
C GLU A 168 -7.77 19.21 0.13
N GLY A 169 -8.63 19.33 -0.89
CA GLY A 169 -8.36 20.16 -2.05
C GLY A 169 -7.09 19.70 -2.78
N GLN A 170 -6.04 20.52 -2.75
CA GLN A 170 -4.75 20.20 -3.38
C GLN A 170 -3.69 19.69 -2.40
N LYS A 171 -3.97 19.71 -1.09
CA LYS A 171 -2.99 19.42 -0.06
C LYS A 171 -3.16 18.00 0.49
N TRP A 172 -2.05 17.30 0.65
CA TRP A 172 -1.98 16.07 1.43
C TRP A 172 -1.54 16.41 2.85
N SER A 173 -2.22 15.85 3.84
CA SER A 173 -1.82 15.97 5.26
C SER A 173 -1.80 14.58 5.87
N GLN A 174 -0.78 14.29 6.69
CA GLN A 174 -0.71 13.02 7.41
C GLN A 174 -1.89 12.93 8.37
N LEU A 175 -2.59 11.80 8.30
CA LEU A 175 -3.70 11.46 9.18
C LEU A 175 -3.24 10.57 10.33
N LYS A 176 -2.45 9.53 10.03
CA LYS A 176 -2.03 8.53 11.02
C LYS A 176 -0.76 7.79 10.58
N GLN A 177 0.04 7.37 11.55
CA GLN A 177 1.08 6.37 11.37
C GLN A 177 0.62 5.06 12.02
N VAL A 178 0.80 3.96 11.31
CA VAL A 178 0.35 2.63 11.75
C VAL A 178 1.49 1.63 11.62
N VAL A 179 1.58 0.71 12.57
CA VAL A 179 2.48 -0.44 12.49
C VAL A 179 1.62 -1.64 12.13
N VAL A 180 1.85 -2.21 10.95
CA VAL A 180 1.21 -3.45 10.55
C VAL A 180 2.08 -4.60 11.05
N SER A 181 1.65 -5.21 12.16
CA SER A 181 2.43 -6.24 12.86
C SER A 181 2.09 -7.68 12.46
N ASP A 182 0.93 -7.90 11.86
CA ASP A 182 0.41 -9.21 11.50
C ASP A 182 -0.61 -9.12 10.35
N ILE A 183 -1.10 -10.28 9.92
CA ILE A 183 -2.08 -10.40 8.83
C ILE A 183 -3.42 -9.73 9.19
N MET A 184 -3.84 -9.76 10.46
CA MET A 184 -5.09 -9.12 10.87
C MET A 184 -5.01 -7.60 10.73
N ASN A 185 -3.85 -7.02 11.06
CA ASN A 185 -3.57 -5.60 10.89
C ASN A 185 -3.51 -5.24 9.40
N TYR A 186 -2.86 -6.08 8.59
CA TYR A 186 -2.83 -5.93 7.14
C TYR A 186 -4.24 -5.92 6.56
N ASP A 187 -5.03 -6.96 6.84
CA ASP A 187 -6.41 -7.10 6.35
C ASP A 187 -7.28 -5.91 6.77
N TYR A 188 -7.12 -5.41 7.99
CA TYR A 188 -7.84 -4.22 8.46
C TYR A 188 -7.57 -3.01 7.54
N TYR A 189 -6.31 -2.71 7.20
CA TYR A 189 -5.97 -1.57 6.35
C TYR A 189 -6.13 -1.82 4.84
N GLU A 190 -6.49 -3.03 4.42
CA GLU A 190 -6.87 -3.38 3.04
C GLU A 190 -8.40 -3.49 2.86
N THR A 191 -9.20 -2.92 3.78
CA THR A 191 -10.66 -2.90 3.67
C THR A 191 -11.22 -1.52 3.42
N LEU A 192 -12.24 -1.44 2.56
CA LEU A 192 -12.94 -0.19 2.27
C LEU A 192 -13.56 0.43 3.53
N SER A 193 -14.09 -0.40 4.43
CA SER A 193 -14.74 0.04 5.67
C SER A 193 -13.80 0.80 6.60
N THR A 194 -12.51 0.43 6.65
CA THR A 194 -11.50 1.17 7.41
C THR A 194 -11.39 2.60 6.91
N TYR A 195 -11.31 2.81 5.59
CA TYR A 195 -11.21 4.16 5.05
C TYR A 195 -12.52 4.94 5.14
N GLN A 196 -13.68 4.28 5.06
CA GLN A 196 -14.97 4.92 5.33
C GLN A 196 -15.04 5.46 6.77
N LYS A 197 -14.57 4.72 7.77
CA LYS A 197 -14.47 5.23 9.16
C LYS A 197 -13.53 6.43 9.28
N LEU A 198 -12.38 6.38 8.60
CA LEU A 198 -11.42 7.49 8.56
C LEU A 198 -11.99 8.74 7.88
N MET A 199 -12.91 8.59 6.92
CA MET A 199 -13.63 9.74 6.34
C MET A 199 -14.53 10.44 7.35
N GLU A 200 -15.18 9.66 8.22
CA GLU A 200 -16.14 10.13 9.23
C GLU A 200 -15.47 10.66 10.51
N ASN A 201 -14.13 10.64 10.59
CA ASN A 201 -13.34 10.92 11.80
C ASN A 201 -13.77 10.07 13.01
N LYS A 202 -14.25 8.84 12.77
CA LYS A 202 -14.55 7.90 13.85
C LYS A 202 -13.29 7.08 14.10
N GLU A 203 -12.58 7.41 15.19
CA GLU A 203 -11.53 6.54 15.71
C GLU A 203 -12.17 5.32 16.41
N ASP A 204 -11.60 4.14 16.19
CA ASP A 204 -11.94 2.90 16.91
C ASP A 204 -11.45 2.94 18.37
#